data_AF-A0A968QKA3-F1
#
_entry.id   AF-A0A968QKA3-F1
#
_cell.length_a   1.000
_cell.length_b   1.000
_cell.length_c   1.000
_cell.angle_alpha   90.00
_cell.angle_beta   90.00
_cell.angle_gamma   90.00
#
_symmetry.space_group_name_H-M   'P 1'
#
loop_
_entity.id
_entity.type
_entity.pdbx_description
1 polymer ?
#
loop_
_entity_poly.entity_id
_entity_poly.type
_entity_poly.pdbx_seq_one_letter_code
_entity_poly.pdbx_strand_id
1 'polypeptide(L)'
;MPYNDVVEECLCFGWIDSLPRKLDQQRTMLYISPRKQNSNWSKANKDRVARLQTLGLLQPAGLAKIEQAKKDGSWYFLDDVEASILPDDLKLALTENEIALKNFAAFPPSAKRGILEWIKNAKRPETRIKRIQDTVTKAALNIKANY
;
A
#
# COMPACT_ATOMS: atom_id res chain seq x y z
N MET A 1 -12.79 -20.70 -4.06
CA MET A 1 -13.32 -19.36 -3.73
C MET A 1 -12.45 -18.33 -4.43
N PRO A 2 -13.02 -17.44 -5.26
CA PRO A 2 -12.32 -16.32 -5.86
C PRO A 2 -11.64 -15.43 -4.81
N TYR A 3 -10.46 -14.89 -5.12
CA TYR A 3 -9.69 -14.07 -4.18
C TYR A 3 -10.46 -12.85 -3.67
N ASN A 4 -11.20 -12.16 -4.55
CA ASN A 4 -11.97 -10.98 -4.16
C ASN A 4 -13.03 -11.31 -3.09
N ASP A 5 -13.72 -12.44 -3.21
CA ASP A 5 -14.72 -12.87 -2.23
C ASP A 5 -14.08 -13.05 -0.85
N VAL A 6 -12.86 -13.61 -0.79
CA VAL A 6 -12.12 -13.75 0.47
C VAL A 6 -11.81 -12.40 1.09
N VAL A 7 -11.29 -11.47 0.29
CA VAL A 7 -10.90 -10.13 0.77
C VAL A 7 -12.13 -9.39 1.30
N GLU A 8 -13.24 -9.44 0.59
CA GLU A 8 -14.46 -8.76 0.98
C GLU A 8 -15.08 -9.35 2.25
N GLU A 9 -15.09 -10.67 2.39
CA GLU A 9 -15.50 -11.34 3.62
C GLU A 9 -14.60 -10.92 4.79
N CYS A 10 -13.28 -10.87 4.58
CA CYS A 10 -12.35 -10.38 5.59
C CYS A 10 -12.69 -8.95 6.03
N LEU A 11 -12.98 -8.06 5.08
CA LEU A 11 -13.35 -6.67 5.37
C LEU A 11 -14.65 -6.57 6.18
N CYS A 12 -15.66 -7.39 5.87
CA CYS A 12 -16.93 -7.44 6.60
C CYS A 12 -16.73 -7.71 8.09
N PHE A 13 -15.76 -8.55 8.45
CA PHE A 13 -15.50 -8.96 9.83
C PHE A 13 -14.31 -8.25 10.48
N GLY A 14 -13.65 -7.32 9.78
CA GLY A 14 -12.51 -6.56 10.33
C GLY A 14 -11.18 -7.32 10.29
N TRP A 15 -11.03 -8.24 9.35
CA TRP A 15 -9.84 -9.04 9.08
C TRP A 15 -9.12 -8.52 7.83
N ILE A 16 -7.92 -9.05 7.58
CA ILE A 16 -7.12 -8.75 6.40
C ILE A 16 -6.38 -10.02 5.95
N ASP A 17 -6.23 -10.17 4.65
CA ASP A 17 -5.39 -11.16 4.00
C ASP A 17 -3.95 -10.67 3.77
N SER A 18 -3.03 -11.59 3.49
CA SER A 18 -1.68 -11.29 3.02
C SER A 18 -1.53 -11.52 1.53
N LEU A 19 -0.33 -11.34 0.99
CA LEU A 19 -0.01 -11.84 -0.35
C LEU A 19 -0.20 -13.37 -0.41
N PRO A 20 -0.87 -13.90 -1.45
CA PRO A 20 -0.91 -15.34 -1.71
C PRO A 20 0.50 -15.91 -1.88
N ARG A 21 0.74 -17.10 -1.34
CA ARG A 21 2.00 -17.84 -1.48
C ARG A 21 1.75 -19.20 -2.13
N LYS A 22 2.74 -19.69 -2.87
CA LYS A 22 2.73 -21.06 -3.38
C LYS A 22 2.96 -22.01 -2.21
N LEU A 23 2.09 -23.02 -2.08
CA LEU A 23 2.28 -24.11 -1.13
C LEU A 23 2.98 -25.29 -1.84
N ASP A 24 2.51 -25.62 -3.05
CA ASP A 24 3.15 -26.59 -3.95
C ASP A 24 2.71 -26.35 -5.42
N GLN A 25 2.92 -27.31 -6.30
CA GLN A 25 2.62 -27.21 -7.73
C GLN A 25 1.13 -26.98 -8.04
N GLN A 26 0.22 -27.40 -7.16
CA GLN A 26 -1.23 -27.36 -7.39
C GLN A 26 -1.97 -26.48 -6.40
N ARG A 27 -1.32 -26.06 -5.31
CA ARG A 27 -1.96 -25.36 -4.19
C ARG A 27 -1.28 -24.04 -3.86
N THR A 28 -2.11 -23.07 -3.50
CA THR A 28 -1.70 -21.80 -2.91
C THR A 28 -2.23 -21.68 -1.49
N MET A 29 -1.56 -20.88 -0.67
CA MET A 29 -2.01 -20.50 0.66
C MET A 29 -2.20 -19.00 0.76
N LEU A 30 -3.19 -18.59 1.54
CA LEU A 30 -3.47 -17.20 1.87
C LEU A 30 -3.54 -17.08 3.38
N TYR A 31 -2.66 -16.27 3.97
CA TYR A 31 -2.73 -15.99 5.40
C TYR A 31 -3.81 -14.94 5.66
N ILE A 32 -4.67 -15.19 6.63
CA ILE A 32 -5.74 -14.28 7.04
C ILE A 32 -5.62 -14.05 8.54
N SER A 33 -5.76 -12.79 8.97
CA SER A 33 -5.67 -12.43 10.39
C SER A 33 -6.58 -11.24 10.72
N PRO A 34 -6.96 -11.06 12.00
CA PRO A 34 -7.62 -9.83 12.43
C PRO A 34 -6.77 -8.61 12.07
N ARG A 35 -7.40 -7.56 11.54
CA ARG A 35 -6.68 -6.35 11.15
C ARG A 35 -6.09 -5.66 12.39
N LYS A 36 -4.77 -5.41 12.36
CA LYS A 36 -4.05 -4.72 13.44
C LYS A 36 -4.41 -3.23 13.49
N GLN A 37 -4.32 -2.64 14.68
CA GLN A 37 -4.41 -1.19 14.85
C GLN A 37 -3.29 -0.47 14.08
N ASN A 38 -3.53 0.75 13.61
CA ASN A 38 -2.59 1.53 12.80
C ASN A 38 -2.17 0.86 11.48
N SER A 39 -2.94 -0.12 10.99
CA SER A 39 -2.67 -0.74 9.69
C SER A 39 -3.32 0.08 8.58
N ASN A 40 -2.52 0.48 7.60
CA ASN A 40 -2.95 1.38 6.55
C ASN A 40 -4.01 0.75 5.64
N TRP A 41 -4.83 1.61 5.03
CA TRP A 41 -5.91 1.24 4.12
C TRP A 41 -5.63 1.73 2.70
N SER A 42 -5.49 0.80 1.76
CA SER A 42 -5.37 1.12 0.34
C SER A 42 -6.69 1.63 -0.23
N LYS A 43 -6.63 2.41 -1.31
CA LYS A 43 -7.82 2.86 -2.05
C LYS A 43 -8.70 1.68 -2.45
N ALA A 44 -8.12 0.60 -2.95
CA ALA A 44 -8.87 -0.59 -3.36
C ALA A 44 -9.65 -1.24 -2.20
N ASN A 45 -9.15 -1.21 -0.96
CA ASN A 45 -9.89 -1.71 0.19
C ASN A 45 -10.97 -0.71 0.64
N LYS A 46 -10.71 0.60 0.53
CA LYS A 46 -11.72 1.64 0.79
C LYS A 46 -12.89 1.57 -0.20
N ASP A 47 -12.59 1.36 -1.47
CA ASP A 47 -13.58 1.17 -2.54
C ASP A 47 -14.45 -0.07 -2.27
N ARG A 48 -13.85 -1.20 -1.84
CA ARG A 48 -14.58 -2.40 -1.41
C ARG A 48 -15.46 -2.14 -0.19
N VAL A 49 -14.93 -1.48 0.85
CA VAL A 49 -15.70 -1.12 2.05
C VAL A 49 -16.92 -0.27 1.67
N ALA A 50 -16.77 0.75 0.81
CA ALA A 50 -17.88 1.59 0.37
C ALA A 50 -18.99 0.77 -0.31
N ARG A 51 -18.60 -0.18 -1.17
CA ARG A 51 -19.54 -1.11 -1.82
C ARG A 51 -20.25 -2.00 -0.79
N LEU A 52 -19.50 -2.64 0.11
CA LEU A 52 -20.05 -3.52 1.15
C LEU A 52 -20.97 -2.78 2.11
N GLN A 53 -20.66 -1.52 2.43
CA GLN A 53 -21.51 -0.65 3.24
C GLN A 53 -22.83 -0.35 2.53
N THR A 54 -22.77 -0.01 1.24
CA THR A 54 -23.97 0.25 0.42
C THR A 54 -24.88 -0.98 0.35
N LEU A 55 -24.30 -2.17 0.33
CA LEU A 55 -25.03 -3.44 0.32
C LEU A 55 -25.50 -3.92 1.70
N GLY A 56 -25.16 -3.21 2.79
CA GLY A 56 -25.51 -3.63 4.14
C GLY A 56 -24.81 -4.91 4.63
N LEU A 57 -23.68 -5.28 4.03
CA LEU A 57 -22.96 -6.53 4.32
C LEU A 57 -21.93 -6.40 5.45
N LEU A 58 -21.49 -5.17 5.77
CA LEU A 58 -20.52 -4.94 6.84
C LEU A 58 -21.09 -5.36 8.20
N GLN A 59 -20.30 -6.16 8.92
CA GLN A 59 -20.66 -6.60 10.27
C GLN A 59 -20.15 -5.61 11.33
N PRO A 60 -20.66 -5.66 12.57
CA PRO A 60 -20.22 -4.78 13.64
C PRO A 60 -18.70 -4.79 13.86
N ALA A 61 -18.04 -5.94 13.69
CA ALA A 61 -16.59 -6.07 13.81
C ALA A 61 -15.82 -5.32 12.69
N GLY A 62 -16.29 -5.39 11.44
CA GLY A 62 -15.72 -4.63 10.33
C GLY A 62 -15.90 -3.13 10.51
N LEU A 63 -17.11 -2.70 10.89
CA LEU A 63 -17.42 -1.30 11.20
C LEU A 63 -16.53 -0.75 12.31
N ALA A 64 -16.33 -1.52 13.40
CA ALA A 64 -15.45 -1.12 14.49
C ALA A 64 -14.00 -0.89 14.03
N LYS A 65 -13.49 -1.70 13.09
CA LYS A 65 -12.14 -1.53 12.52
C LYS A 65 -12.04 -0.31 11.60
N ILE A 66 -13.08 -0.02 10.83
CA ILE A 66 -13.13 1.19 9.98
C ILE A 66 -13.12 2.44 10.86
N GLU A 67 -13.96 2.48 11.89
CA GLU A 67 -14.02 3.61 12.81
C GLU A 67 -12.73 3.78 13.62
N GLN A 68 -12.09 2.68 14.03
CA GLN A 68 -10.77 2.72 14.64
C GLN A 68 -9.73 3.32 13.68
N ALA A 69 -9.73 2.90 12.41
CA ALA A 69 -8.77 3.38 11.41
C ALA A 69 -8.96 4.87 11.05
N LYS A 70 -10.21 5.36 11.07
CA LYS A 70 -10.49 6.79 10.92
C LYS A 70 -9.97 7.59 12.12
N LYS A 71 -10.15 7.08 13.34
CA LYS A 71 -9.67 7.72 14.58
C LYS A 71 -8.15 7.76 14.69
N ASP A 72 -7.47 6.67 14.31
CA ASP A 72 -6.00 6.59 14.38
C ASP A 72 -5.29 7.14 13.13
N GLY A 73 -6.05 7.59 12.12
CA GLY A 73 -5.54 8.20 10.90
C GLY A 73 -5.05 7.19 9.84
N SER A 74 -4.95 5.90 10.15
CA SER A 74 -4.48 4.87 9.20
C SER A 74 -5.40 4.69 7.98
N TRP A 75 -6.65 5.13 8.08
CA TRP A 75 -7.59 5.18 6.96
C TRP A 75 -7.13 6.14 5.85
N TYR A 76 -6.57 7.29 6.23
CA TYR A 76 -6.15 8.36 5.32
C TYR A 76 -4.65 8.33 5.00
N PHE A 77 -3.88 7.51 5.72
CA PHE A 77 -2.42 7.50 5.65
C PHE A 77 -1.86 7.32 4.23
N LEU A 78 -2.54 6.60 3.33
CA LEU A 78 -2.04 6.38 1.98
C LEU A 78 -2.62 7.34 0.92
N ASP A 79 -3.44 8.33 1.29
CA ASP A 79 -4.17 9.14 0.30
C ASP A 79 -3.27 9.91 -0.68
N ASP A 80 -2.14 10.43 -0.21
CA ASP A 80 -1.11 11.07 -1.03
C ASP A 80 -0.41 10.10 -1.98
N VAL A 81 -0.11 8.88 -1.50
CA VAL A 81 0.46 7.79 -2.29
C VAL A 81 -0.52 7.39 -3.39
N GLU A 82 -1.80 7.25 -3.07
CA GLU A 82 -2.87 6.94 -4.02
C GLU A 82 -3.04 8.05 -5.06
N ALA A 83 -2.88 9.31 -4.64
CA ALA A 83 -2.88 10.49 -5.52
C ALA A 83 -1.56 10.69 -6.28
N SER A 84 -0.58 9.79 -6.12
CA SER A 84 0.76 9.87 -6.73
C SER A 84 1.51 11.18 -6.43
N ILE A 85 1.27 11.76 -5.24
CA ILE A 85 1.96 12.96 -4.77
C ILE A 85 3.40 12.58 -4.43
N LEU A 86 4.35 13.26 -5.06
CA LEU A 86 5.78 13.08 -4.80
C LEU A 86 6.17 13.89 -3.55
N PRO A 87 6.70 13.26 -2.49
CA PRO A 87 7.16 14.01 -1.32
C PRO A 87 8.39 14.85 -1.66
N ASP A 88 8.52 16.01 -1.01
CA ASP A 88 9.52 17.02 -1.37
C ASP A 88 10.96 16.51 -1.31
N ASP A 89 11.28 15.68 -0.31
CA ASP A 89 12.61 15.09 -0.17
C ASP A 89 12.97 14.11 -1.30
N LEU A 90 12.02 13.29 -1.76
CA LEU A 90 12.22 12.44 -2.93
C LEU A 90 12.31 13.29 -4.21
N LYS A 91 11.49 14.34 -4.33
CA LYS A 91 11.53 15.25 -5.47
C LYS A 91 12.90 15.92 -5.60
N LEU A 92 13.41 16.49 -4.50
CA LEU A 92 14.73 17.12 -4.44
C LEU A 92 15.83 16.11 -4.83
N ALA A 93 15.83 14.93 -4.22
CA ALA A 93 16.85 13.91 -4.50
C ALA A 93 16.81 13.40 -5.95
N LEU A 94 15.63 13.32 -6.58
CA LEU A 94 15.52 12.98 -8.00
C LEU A 94 16.01 14.12 -8.89
N THR A 95 15.73 15.39 -8.56
CA THR A 95 16.19 16.54 -9.37
C THR A 95 17.70 16.72 -9.39
N GLU A 96 18.42 16.19 -8.39
CA GLU A 96 19.89 16.15 -8.38
C GLU A 96 20.48 15.14 -9.38
N ASN A 97 19.65 14.26 -9.95
CA ASN A 97 20.08 13.26 -10.94
C ASN A 97 19.08 13.18 -12.11
N GLU A 98 19.37 13.91 -13.18
CA GLU A 98 18.50 14.01 -14.36
C GLU A 98 18.12 12.65 -14.98
N ILE A 99 19.06 11.69 -14.99
CA ILE A 99 18.82 10.34 -15.51
C ILE A 99 17.82 9.59 -14.61
N ALA A 100 18.01 9.65 -13.30
CA ALA A 100 17.09 9.06 -12.34
C ALA A 100 15.70 9.68 -12.41
N LEU A 101 15.61 11.01 -12.51
CA LEU A 101 14.35 11.73 -12.67
C LEU A 101 13.59 11.28 -13.92
N LYS A 102 14.28 11.22 -15.08
CA LYS A 102 13.70 10.79 -16.35
C LYS A 102 13.19 9.36 -16.28
N ASN A 103 14.01 8.43 -15.79
CA ASN A 103 13.63 7.02 -15.70
C ASN A 103 12.51 6.80 -14.69
N PHE A 104 12.58 7.43 -13.51
CA PHE A 104 11.52 7.36 -12.50
C PHE A 104 10.19 7.88 -13.06
N ALA A 105 10.21 9.00 -13.78
CA ALA A 105 9.03 9.54 -14.45
C ALA A 105 8.45 8.59 -15.51
N ALA A 106 9.26 7.72 -16.12
CA ALA A 106 8.81 6.70 -17.07
C ALA A 106 8.29 5.41 -16.41
N PHE A 107 8.47 5.21 -15.10
CA PHE A 107 8.00 3.99 -14.43
C PHE A 107 6.47 3.86 -14.45
N PRO A 108 5.95 2.61 -14.51
CA PRO A 108 4.52 2.35 -14.42
C PRO A 108 3.90 2.92 -13.13
N PRO A 109 2.62 3.33 -13.15
CA PRO A 109 1.94 3.87 -11.96
C PRO A 109 2.02 2.96 -10.74
N SER A 110 1.87 1.64 -10.93
CA SER A 110 1.98 0.65 -9.85
C SER A 110 3.36 0.64 -9.19
N ALA A 111 4.42 0.85 -9.97
CA ALA A 111 5.79 0.93 -9.46
C ALA A 111 6.07 2.20 -8.68
N LYS A 112 5.64 3.35 -9.21
CA LYS A 112 5.71 4.61 -8.48
C LYS A 112 4.95 4.53 -7.16
N ARG A 113 3.72 4.03 -7.19
CA ARG A 113 2.88 3.82 -6.00
C ARG A 113 3.57 2.91 -4.97
N GLY A 114 4.12 1.78 -5.39
CA GLY A 114 4.85 0.87 -4.49
C GLY A 114 6.07 1.51 -3.84
N ILE A 115 6.83 2.31 -4.59
CA ILE A 115 7.99 3.05 -4.08
C ILE A 115 7.56 4.15 -3.10
N LEU A 116 6.54 4.93 -3.44
CA LEU A 116 6.00 5.99 -2.57
C LEU A 116 5.47 5.40 -1.26
N GLU A 117 4.72 4.30 -1.32
CA GLU A 117 4.23 3.58 -0.15
C GLU A 117 5.38 3.05 0.71
N TRP A 118 6.41 2.49 0.08
CA TRP A 118 7.61 2.01 0.78
C TRP A 118 8.34 3.15 1.49
N ILE A 119 8.56 4.27 0.83
CA ILE A 119 9.20 5.44 1.45
C ILE A 119 8.33 6.01 2.58
N LYS A 120 7.01 6.11 2.38
CA LYS A 120 6.08 6.65 3.37
C LYS A 120 5.99 5.78 4.63
N ASN A 121 6.06 4.46 4.50
CA ASN A 121 6.06 3.53 5.63
C ASN A 121 7.38 3.52 6.45
N ALA A 122 8.40 4.31 6.07
CA ALA A 122 9.63 4.42 6.83
C ALA A 122 9.42 5.28 8.09
N LYS A 123 9.22 4.63 9.24
CA LYS A 123 8.99 5.33 10.53
C LYS A 123 10.21 6.07 11.06
N ARG A 124 11.42 5.62 10.72
CA ARG A 124 12.67 6.21 11.19
C ARG A 124 13.30 7.09 10.10
N PRO A 125 13.77 8.31 10.41
CA PRO A 125 14.37 9.21 9.43
C PRO A 125 15.51 8.56 8.62
N GLU A 126 16.39 7.82 9.26
CA GLU A 126 17.52 7.14 8.62
C GLU A 126 17.06 6.07 7.62
N THR A 127 15.95 5.37 7.93
CA THR A 127 15.36 4.39 7.00
C THR A 127 14.76 5.11 5.79
N ARG A 128 14.11 6.25 6.01
CA ARG A 128 13.51 7.04 4.92
C ARG A 128 14.58 7.55 3.96
N ILE A 129 15.66 8.14 4.48
CA ILE A 129 16.80 8.63 3.69
C ILE A 129 17.38 7.48 2.86
N LYS A 130 17.63 6.32 3.47
CA LYS A 130 18.14 5.14 2.76
C LYS A 130 17.23 4.69 1.62
N ARG A 131 15.90 4.69 1.83
CA ARG A 131 14.92 4.30 0.79
C ARG A 131 14.88 5.29 -0.37
N ILE A 132 15.02 6.59 -0.08
CA ILE A 132 15.12 7.64 -1.11
C ILE A 132 16.41 7.46 -1.92
N GLN A 133 17.54 7.28 -1.26
CA GLN A 133 18.83 7.04 -1.92
C GLN A 133 18.81 5.78 -2.80
N ASP A 134 18.24 4.67 -2.30
CA ASP A 134 18.06 3.44 -3.08
C ASP A 134 17.17 3.67 -4.30
N THR A 135 16.10 4.46 -4.14
CA THR A 135 15.20 4.84 -5.24
C THR A 135 15.92 5.62 -6.32
N VAL A 136 16.68 6.66 -5.96
CA VAL A 136 17.44 7.48 -6.93
C VAL A 136 18.51 6.62 -7.63
N THR A 137 19.27 5.84 -6.86
CA THR A 137 20.34 4.98 -7.39
C THR A 137 19.81 3.95 -8.38
N LYS A 138 18.74 3.25 -8.03
CA LYS A 138 18.13 2.25 -8.92
C LYS A 138 17.44 2.91 -10.12
N ALA A 139 16.77 4.04 -9.92
CA ALA A 139 16.16 4.77 -11.03
C ALA A 139 17.20 5.25 -12.05
N ALA A 140 18.39 5.67 -11.62
CA ALA A 140 19.49 6.00 -12.55
C ALA A 140 19.88 4.82 -13.46
N LEU A 141 19.73 3.59 -12.95
CA LEU A 141 19.96 2.34 -13.68
C LEU A 141 18.70 1.80 -14.39
N ASN A 142 17.58 2.55 -14.38
CA ASN A 142 16.28 2.13 -14.88
C ASN A 142 15.71 0.88 -14.17
N ILE A 143 16.07 0.69 -12.90
CA ILE A 143 15.60 -0.38 -12.02
C ILE A 143 14.60 0.20 -11.01
N LYS A 144 13.51 -0.52 -10.75
CA LYS A 144 12.50 -0.12 -9.77
C LYS A 144 12.96 -0.54 -8.37
N ALA A 145 12.99 0.39 -7.41
CA ALA A 145 13.27 0.04 -6.01
C ALA A 145 12.09 -0.72 -5.38
N ASN A 146 12.35 -1.49 -4.32
CA ASN A 146 11.33 -2.29 -3.61
C ASN A 146 10.60 -3.34 -4.48
N TYR A 147 11.34 -3.94 -5.43
CA TYR A 147 10.91 -5.06 -6.28
C TYR A 147 11.85 -6.25 -6.14
#